data_AF-A0A7L0ZC15-F1
#
_entry.id   AF-A0A7L0ZC15-F1
#
_cell.length_a   1.000
_cell.length_b   1.000
_cell.length_c   1.000
_cell.angle_alpha   90.00
_cell.angle_beta   90.00
_cell.angle_gamma   90.00
#
_symmetry.space_group_name_H-M   'P 1'
#
loop_
_entity.id
_entity.type
_entity.pdbx_description
1 polymer ?
#
loop_
_entity_poly.entity_id
_entity_poly.type
_entity_poly.pdbx_seq_one_letter_code
_entity_poly.pdbx_strand_id
1 'polypeptide(L)'
;MGLKPWQKALFPLRSVPAVVRLFEAELRQAEPDLVLLSLVLGFVEHFLAVNRVLPTNVPGVTFESRPGPDPQTRLYFPVAELSIVAALYARFTAQIRGAVDLSLYPRPDGCSSRELVRKVSDVIWNSLSRSYFKDRAHIQSLFSFITAPVYPPGTKLDSSGVAFAVVGACQVLGLPDVHLALSEDHAWVAFGAGGAQTAEVTWHGKGNEDRRGQPVQAGVAERSWLYLKGSYLRCTRHMEVAFMVCAINPSIDGHTDSLELLQLQQRLLWLLYDMGHLDRYPMALGNLADLEELEPTPGRPDPLTLYHQGIQSARTHYNNEHIYPYLYLAGFHCRNKNVKEALQAWADTATVIQE
;
A
#
# COMPACT_ATOMS: atom_id res chain seq x y z
N MET A 1 15.80 -19.46 1.64
CA MET A 1 15.27 -18.15 2.09
C MET A 1 15.89 -17.05 1.24
N GLY A 2 15.10 -16.04 0.88
CA GLY A 2 15.44 -15.09 -0.17
C GLY A 2 14.65 -15.39 -1.44
N LEU A 3 14.81 -14.56 -2.46
CA LEU A 3 14.05 -14.66 -3.71
C LEU A 3 14.13 -16.06 -4.32
N LYS A 4 12.97 -16.66 -4.58
CA LYS A 4 12.79 -17.96 -5.22
C LYS A 4 13.25 -17.90 -6.68
N PRO A 5 13.70 -19.02 -7.28
CA PRO A 5 14.17 -19.03 -8.67
C PRO A 5 13.16 -18.47 -9.67
N TRP A 6 11.87 -18.78 -9.51
CA TRP A 6 10.82 -18.28 -10.40
C TRP A 6 10.60 -16.77 -10.27
N GLN A 7 10.76 -16.19 -9.07
CA GLN A 7 10.68 -14.74 -8.87
C GLN A 7 11.81 -14.05 -9.62
N LYS A 8 13.03 -14.60 -9.51
CA LYS A 8 14.23 -14.08 -10.18
C LYS A 8 14.12 -14.13 -11.71
N ALA A 9 13.48 -15.17 -12.25
CA ALA A 9 13.35 -15.39 -13.69
C ALA A 9 12.45 -14.34 -14.39
N LEU A 10 11.65 -13.58 -13.64
CA LEU A 10 10.79 -12.51 -14.18
C LEU A 10 11.56 -11.21 -14.43
N PHE A 11 12.75 -11.08 -13.86
CA PHE A 11 13.62 -9.91 -14.03
C PHE A 11 14.49 -10.04 -15.29
N PRO A 12 14.89 -8.92 -15.90
CA PRO A 12 14.60 -7.54 -15.49
C PRO A 12 13.20 -7.06 -15.88
N LEU A 13 12.62 -6.17 -15.07
CA LEU A 13 11.32 -5.57 -15.35
C LEU A 13 11.53 -4.31 -16.20
N ARG A 14 11.21 -4.40 -17.49
CA ARG A 14 11.47 -3.33 -18.45
C ARG A 14 10.26 -2.44 -18.73
N SER A 15 9.10 -2.76 -18.15
CA SER A 15 7.85 -2.05 -18.46
C SER A 15 6.71 -2.30 -17.48
N VAL A 16 5.66 -1.48 -17.58
CA VAL A 16 4.39 -1.69 -16.87
C VAL A 16 3.85 -3.12 -17.03
N PRO A 17 3.68 -3.70 -18.25
CA PRO A 17 3.30 -5.10 -18.38
C PRO A 17 4.22 -6.10 -17.66
N ALA A 18 5.52 -5.83 -17.59
CA ALA A 18 6.46 -6.72 -16.89
C ALA A 18 6.25 -6.67 -15.37
N VAL A 19 5.99 -5.49 -14.82
CA VAL A 19 5.62 -5.33 -13.40
C VAL A 19 4.29 -6.04 -13.12
N VAL A 20 3.27 -5.84 -13.95
CA VAL A 20 1.97 -6.53 -13.81
C VAL A 20 2.14 -8.05 -13.82
N ARG A 21 2.98 -8.61 -14.69
CA ARG A 21 3.29 -10.06 -14.69
C ARG A 21 3.95 -10.55 -13.39
N LEU A 22 4.81 -9.73 -12.78
CA LEU A 22 5.39 -10.06 -11.48
C LEU A 22 4.31 -10.14 -10.40
N PHE A 23 3.44 -9.12 -10.33
CA PHE A 23 2.32 -9.09 -9.39
C PHE A 23 1.36 -10.27 -9.60
N GLU A 24 1.01 -10.58 -10.85
CA GLU A 24 0.14 -11.71 -11.18
C GLU A 24 0.75 -13.06 -10.73
N ALA A 25 2.07 -13.24 -10.90
CA ALA A 25 2.76 -14.44 -10.45
C ALA A 25 2.80 -14.57 -8.91
N GLU A 26 3.00 -13.46 -8.20
CA GLU A 26 2.95 -13.39 -6.74
C GLU A 26 1.54 -13.61 -6.18
N LEU A 27 0.52 -12.99 -6.76
CA LEU A 27 -0.88 -13.10 -6.30
C LEU A 27 -1.44 -14.52 -6.44
N ARG A 28 -0.89 -15.33 -7.35
CA ARG A 28 -1.20 -16.77 -7.44
C ARG A 28 -0.65 -17.59 -6.27
N GLN A 29 0.28 -17.05 -5.49
CA GLN A 29 0.79 -17.70 -4.29
C GLN A 29 -0.13 -17.43 -3.10
N ALA A 30 -0.13 -18.35 -2.13
CA ALA A 30 -0.82 -18.12 -0.86
C ALA A 30 -0.17 -17.00 -0.03
N GLU A 31 1.14 -16.86 -0.15
CA GLU A 31 1.97 -15.85 0.52
C GLU A 31 2.74 -15.05 -0.55
N PRO A 32 2.10 -14.05 -1.20
CA PRO A 32 2.79 -13.11 -2.07
C PRO A 32 3.88 -12.36 -1.29
N ASP A 33 5.05 -12.19 -1.88
CA ASP A 33 6.18 -11.53 -1.21
C ASP A 33 6.02 -10.00 -1.16
N LEU A 34 5.54 -9.50 -0.02
CA LEU A 34 5.24 -8.08 0.18
C LEU A 34 6.50 -7.21 0.07
N VAL A 35 7.65 -7.74 0.48
CA VAL A 35 8.92 -7.00 0.45
C VAL A 35 9.39 -6.82 -0.99
N LEU A 36 9.36 -7.88 -1.78
CA LEU A 36 9.72 -7.83 -3.19
C LEU A 36 8.84 -6.82 -3.94
N LEU A 37 7.52 -6.93 -3.79
CA LEU A 37 6.56 -6.10 -4.51
C LEU A 37 6.67 -4.62 -4.12
N SER A 38 6.79 -4.31 -2.82
CA SER A 38 6.96 -2.92 -2.34
C SER A 38 8.27 -2.30 -2.80
N LEU A 39 9.37 -3.07 -2.85
CA LEU A 39 10.65 -2.60 -3.37
C LEU A 39 10.59 -2.28 -4.87
N VAL A 40 9.89 -3.11 -5.65
CA VAL A 40 9.69 -2.88 -7.08
C VAL A 40 8.84 -1.62 -7.32
N LEU A 41 7.71 -1.48 -6.63
CA LEU A 41 6.86 -0.28 -6.76
C LEU A 41 7.62 0.98 -6.40
N GLY A 42 8.29 0.99 -5.25
CA GLY A 42 9.05 2.16 -4.82
C GLY A 42 10.23 2.50 -5.73
N PHE A 43 10.89 1.50 -6.32
CA PHE A 43 11.95 1.74 -7.32
C PHE A 43 11.38 2.41 -8.58
N VAL A 44 10.27 1.88 -9.11
CA VAL A 44 9.64 2.42 -10.32
C VAL A 44 9.08 3.82 -10.07
N GLU A 45 8.38 4.03 -8.95
CA GLU A 45 7.86 5.33 -8.52
C GLU A 45 8.96 6.37 -8.32
N HIS A 46 10.11 5.98 -7.76
CA HIS A 46 11.22 6.90 -7.56
C HIS A 46 11.68 7.56 -8.87
N PHE A 47 11.83 6.78 -9.94
CA PHE A 47 12.32 7.31 -11.22
C PHE A 47 11.22 7.90 -12.11
N LEU A 48 9.94 7.63 -11.81
CA LEU A 48 8.81 8.16 -12.57
C LEU A 48 8.15 9.39 -11.94
N ALA A 49 8.28 9.57 -10.62
CA ALA A 49 7.71 10.70 -9.89
C ALA A 49 8.74 11.53 -9.10
N VAL A 50 9.62 10.88 -8.33
CA VAL A 50 10.53 11.59 -7.39
C VAL A 50 11.70 12.27 -8.09
N ASN A 51 12.41 11.54 -8.93
CA ASN A 51 13.57 12.04 -9.68
C ASN A 51 13.59 11.42 -11.08
N ARG A 52 13.03 12.18 -12.03
CA ARG A 52 12.91 11.77 -13.45
C ARG A 52 14.16 12.09 -14.27
N VAL A 53 15.19 12.68 -13.68
CA VAL A 53 16.46 12.94 -14.38
C VAL A 53 17.19 11.63 -14.57
N LEU A 54 17.47 11.28 -15.83
CA LEU A 54 18.21 10.05 -16.16
C LEU A 54 19.64 10.15 -15.60
N PRO A 55 20.02 9.31 -14.63
CA PRO A 55 21.37 9.33 -14.08
C PRO A 55 22.38 8.88 -15.15
N THR A 56 23.33 9.76 -15.49
CA THR A 56 24.42 9.45 -16.42
C THR A 56 25.63 8.82 -15.75
N ASN A 57 25.70 8.89 -14.41
CA ASN A 57 26.85 8.51 -13.59
C ASN A 57 26.58 7.32 -12.64
N VAL A 58 25.41 6.67 -12.73
CA VAL A 58 25.06 5.53 -11.87
C VAL A 58 25.11 4.23 -12.69
N PRO A 59 26.23 3.48 -12.64
CA PRO A 59 26.33 2.23 -13.37
C PRO A 59 25.29 1.21 -12.86
N GLY A 60 24.67 0.48 -13.79
CA GLY A 60 23.68 -0.56 -13.49
C GLY A 60 22.23 -0.08 -13.48
N VAL A 61 21.96 1.22 -13.44
CA VAL A 61 20.60 1.76 -13.67
C VAL A 61 20.45 2.03 -15.16
N THR A 62 19.47 1.37 -15.78
CA THR A 62 19.18 1.53 -17.22
C THR A 62 17.71 1.87 -17.44
N PHE A 63 17.41 2.43 -18.60
CA PHE A 63 16.05 2.85 -18.97
C PHE A 63 15.69 2.27 -20.33
N GLU A 64 14.47 1.74 -20.45
CA GLU A 64 13.94 1.27 -21.73
C GLU A 64 13.16 2.41 -22.38
N SER A 65 13.61 2.85 -23.56
CA SER A 65 12.93 3.91 -24.32
C SER A 65 11.75 3.36 -25.09
N ARG A 66 10.63 4.08 -25.10
CA ARG A 66 9.43 3.74 -25.86
C ARG A 66 8.88 4.98 -26.57
N PRO A 67 8.18 4.83 -27.71
CA PRO A 67 7.42 5.93 -28.30
C PRO A 67 6.43 6.48 -27.29
N GLY A 68 6.35 7.80 -27.16
CA GLY A 68 5.30 8.47 -26.40
C GLY A 68 4.00 8.60 -27.20
N PRO A 69 2.99 9.29 -26.64
CA PRO A 69 1.73 9.57 -27.32
C PRO A 69 1.95 10.34 -28.63
N ASP A 70 2.90 11.27 -28.60
CA ASP A 70 3.34 12.01 -29.78
C ASP A 70 4.56 11.33 -30.44
N PRO A 71 4.64 11.28 -31.79
CA PRO A 71 5.74 10.62 -32.51
C PRO A 71 7.14 11.16 -32.20
N GLN A 72 7.23 12.40 -31.70
CA GLN A 72 8.48 13.08 -31.36
C GLN A 72 8.89 12.86 -29.90
N THR A 73 7.98 12.38 -29.05
CA THR A 73 8.21 12.19 -27.63
C THR A 73 8.69 10.77 -27.38
N ARG A 74 9.68 10.60 -26.51
CA ARG A 74 10.08 9.29 -25.98
C ARG A 74 9.82 9.23 -24.49
N LEU A 75 9.20 8.14 -24.07
CA LEU A 75 9.03 7.78 -22.67
C LEU A 75 10.17 6.83 -22.27
N TYR A 76 10.59 6.92 -21.01
CA TYR A 76 11.70 6.13 -20.48
C TYR A 76 11.22 5.40 -19.24
N PHE A 77 11.15 4.07 -19.31
CA PHE A 77 10.78 3.24 -18.18
C PHE A 77 12.04 2.81 -17.40
N PRO A 78 12.10 2.99 -16.07
CA PRO A 78 13.23 2.55 -15.26
C PRO A 78 13.29 1.02 -15.23
N VAL A 79 14.38 0.44 -15.74
CA VAL A 79 14.54 -1.01 -15.76
C VAL A 79 14.90 -1.50 -14.37
N ALA A 80 13.99 -2.24 -13.73
CA ALA A 80 14.28 -2.87 -12.45
C ALA A 80 15.15 -4.11 -12.70
N GLU A 81 16.46 -3.96 -12.53
CA GLU A 81 17.44 -5.03 -12.65
C GLU A 81 17.40 -5.97 -11.42
N LEU A 82 17.57 -7.27 -11.65
CA LEU A 82 17.56 -8.26 -10.57
C LEU A 82 18.62 -7.96 -9.51
N SER A 83 19.81 -7.55 -9.93
CA SER A 83 20.93 -7.27 -9.02
C SER A 83 20.58 -6.15 -8.03
N ILE A 84 19.93 -5.09 -8.50
CA ILE A 84 19.51 -3.95 -7.68
C ILE A 84 18.42 -4.38 -6.69
N VAL A 85 17.34 -4.98 -7.19
CA VAL A 85 16.20 -5.37 -6.36
C VAL A 85 16.60 -6.45 -5.35
N ALA A 86 17.40 -7.45 -5.76
CA ALA A 86 17.89 -8.49 -4.86
C ALA A 86 18.82 -7.93 -3.77
N ALA A 87 19.64 -6.93 -4.06
CA ALA A 87 20.48 -6.27 -3.05
C ALA A 87 19.65 -5.50 -2.02
N LEU A 88 18.63 -4.75 -2.47
CA LEU A 88 17.70 -4.05 -1.58
C LEU A 88 16.92 -5.02 -0.70
N TYR A 89 16.43 -6.12 -1.29
CA TYR A 89 15.74 -7.19 -0.58
C TYR A 89 16.64 -7.85 0.47
N ALA A 90 17.88 -8.20 0.09
CA ALA A 90 18.86 -8.78 1.00
C ALA A 90 19.17 -7.84 2.17
N ARG A 91 19.28 -6.54 1.90
CA ARG A 91 19.54 -5.53 2.94
C ARG A 91 18.38 -5.42 3.94
N PHE A 92 17.14 -5.34 3.47
CA PHE A 92 15.96 -5.32 4.35
C PHE A 92 15.90 -6.60 5.19
N THR A 93 16.00 -7.77 4.56
CA THR A 93 15.89 -9.05 5.27
C THR A 93 17.03 -9.28 6.27
N ALA A 94 18.26 -8.86 5.96
CA ALA A 94 19.38 -8.92 6.90
C ALA A 94 19.17 -8.01 8.11
N GLN A 95 18.68 -6.79 7.90
CA GLN A 95 18.37 -5.86 8.99
C GLN A 95 17.33 -6.42 9.95
N ILE A 96 16.23 -6.98 9.43
CA ILE A 96 15.16 -7.55 10.27
C ILE A 96 15.64 -8.81 11.01
N ARG A 97 16.25 -9.76 10.31
CA ARG A 97 16.71 -11.03 10.91
C ARG A 97 17.87 -10.84 11.89
N GLY A 98 18.73 -9.85 11.67
CA GLY A 98 19.81 -9.52 12.60
C GLY A 98 19.34 -8.84 13.88
N ALA A 99 18.18 -8.20 13.87
CA ALA A 99 17.65 -7.42 15.00
C ALA A 99 16.63 -8.16 15.87
N VAL A 100 16.05 -9.25 15.36
CA VAL A 100 15.00 -10.03 16.05
C VAL A 100 15.41 -11.49 16.16
N ASP A 101 15.81 -11.91 17.37
CA ASP A 101 16.08 -13.31 17.69
C ASP A 101 14.78 -14.02 18.07
N LEU A 102 14.27 -14.85 17.15
CA LEU A 102 13.02 -15.60 17.34
C LEU A 102 13.10 -16.65 18.46
N SER A 103 14.30 -17.07 18.90
CA SER A 103 14.43 -18.03 20.00
C SER A 103 13.96 -17.46 21.35
N LEU A 104 13.96 -16.13 21.48
CA LEU A 104 13.50 -15.41 22.67
C LEU A 104 11.97 -15.26 22.72
N TYR A 105 11.27 -15.61 21.65
CA TYR A 105 9.82 -15.41 21.52
C TYR A 105 9.14 -16.73 21.16
N PRO A 106 8.82 -17.58 22.17
CA PRO A 106 8.07 -18.80 21.94
C PRO A 106 6.72 -18.51 21.26
N ARG A 107 6.37 -19.34 20.28
CA ARG A 107 5.13 -19.23 19.49
C ARG A 107 4.26 -20.46 19.68
N PRO A 108 3.58 -20.60 20.85
CA PRO A 108 2.63 -21.69 21.04
C PRO A 108 1.57 -21.62 19.94
N ASP A 109 1.21 -22.78 19.39
CA ASP A 109 0.21 -22.92 18.33
C ASP A 109 0.51 -22.11 17.05
N GLY A 110 1.78 -21.73 16.84
CA GLY A 110 2.23 -20.96 15.68
C GLY A 110 1.87 -19.46 15.71
N CYS A 111 1.20 -19.00 16.76
CA CYS A 111 0.77 -17.61 16.92
C CYS A 111 1.89 -16.71 17.45
N SER A 112 1.95 -15.48 16.96
CA SER A 112 2.90 -14.45 17.41
C SER A 112 2.41 -13.79 18.70
N SER A 113 3.32 -13.49 19.61
CA SER A 113 3.01 -12.75 20.85
C SER A 113 3.03 -11.23 20.62
N ARG A 114 2.40 -10.48 21.52
CA ARG A 114 2.41 -9.00 21.48
C ARG A 114 3.82 -8.45 21.62
N GLU A 115 4.65 -9.08 22.45
CA GLU A 115 6.04 -8.70 22.70
C GLU A 115 6.88 -8.86 21.43
N LEU A 116 6.66 -9.93 20.67
CA LEU A 116 7.32 -10.15 19.38
C LEU A 116 6.89 -9.09 18.35
N VAL A 117 5.58 -8.85 18.20
CA VAL A 117 5.06 -7.82 17.28
C VAL A 117 5.59 -6.43 17.64
N ARG A 118 5.59 -6.09 18.94
CA ARG A 118 6.17 -4.84 19.44
C ARG A 118 7.66 -4.75 19.15
N LYS A 119 8.41 -5.84 19.33
CA LYS A 119 9.85 -5.88 19.01
C LYS A 119 10.09 -5.58 17.52
N VAL A 120 9.33 -6.18 16.61
CA VAL A 120 9.43 -5.90 15.16
C VAL A 120 9.08 -4.44 14.87
N SER A 121 8.01 -3.92 15.46
CA SER A 121 7.63 -2.50 15.38
C SER A 121 8.75 -1.57 15.85
N ASP A 122 9.40 -1.87 16.98
CA ASP A 122 10.52 -1.08 17.49
C ASP A 122 11.75 -1.13 16.58
N VAL A 123 12.00 -2.25 15.89
CA VAL A 123 13.07 -2.33 14.89
C VAL A 123 12.80 -1.39 13.73
N ILE A 124 11.58 -1.39 13.17
CA ILE A 124 11.21 -0.46 12.09
C ILE A 124 11.29 0.98 12.58
N TRP A 125 10.67 1.29 13.73
CA TRP A 125 10.61 2.62 14.30
C TRP A 125 11.97 3.24 14.57
N ASN A 126 12.84 2.51 15.28
CA ASN A 126 14.18 3.00 15.64
C ASN A 126 15.10 3.10 14.43
N SER A 127 14.74 2.45 13.32
CA SER A 127 15.44 2.59 12.06
C SER A 127 15.06 3.86 11.32
N LEU A 128 13.94 4.52 11.64
CA LEU A 128 13.48 5.76 10.98
C LEU A 128 14.31 6.98 11.38
N SER A 129 14.32 7.97 10.50
CA SER A 129 14.94 9.27 10.77
C SER A 129 14.21 10.02 11.87
N ARG A 130 14.95 10.63 12.79
CA ARG A 130 14.35 11.38 13.92
C ARG A 130 13.54 12.61 13.50
N SER A 131 13.88 13.22 12.36
CA SER A 131 13.22 14.42 11.87
C SER A 131 13.10 14.37 10.35
N TYR A 132 11.86 14.36 9.86
CA TYR A 132 11.49 14.55 8.47
C TYR A 132 10.02 14.96 8.40
N PHE A 133 9.62 15.54 7.27
CA PHE A 133 8.22 15.85 6.99
C PHE A 133 7.45 14.55 6.78
N LYS A 134 6.60 14.21 7.75
CA LYS A 134 5.80 12.97 7.76
C LYS A 134 4.72 12.93 6.67
N ASP A 135 4.29 14.10 6.20
CA ASP A 135 3.28 14.26 5.14
C ASP A 135 3.92 14.37 3.74
N ARG A 136 5.21 14.05 3.61
CA ARG A 136 5.92 14.11 2.32
C ARG A 136 5.45 12.97 1.42
N ALA A 137 5.23 13.23 0.14
CA ALA A 137 4.93 12.19 -0.84
C ALA A 137 6.12 11.23 -1.06
N HIS A 138 5.83 10.04 -1.61
CA HIS A 138 6.81 9.03 -2.05
C HIS A 138 7.67 8.39 -0.96
N ILE A 139 7.19 8.40 0.29
CA ILE A 139 7.85 7.74 1.42
C ILE A 139 7.04 6.56 1.98
N GLN A 140 6.08 6.03 1.25
CA GLN A 140 5.18 4.95 1.70
C GLN A 140 5.75 3.53 1.50
N SER A 141 6.76 3.37 0.64
CA SER A 141 7.30 2.07 0.23
C SER A 141 8.53 1.61 1.01
N LEU A 142 8.80 0.30 1.00
CA LEU A 142 10.02 -0.27 1.56
C LEU A 142 11.29 0.17 0.81
N PHE A 143 11.13 0.63 -0.45
CA PHE A 143 12.22 1.28 -1.16
C PHE A 143 12.65 2.55 -0.42
N SER A 144 11.72 3.44 -0.08
CA SER A 144 12.00 4.65 0.72
C SER A 144 12.65 4.30 2.07
N PHE A 145 12.15 3.26 2.74
CA PHE A 145 12.74 2.79 3.99
C PHE A 145 14.23 2.40 3.85
N ILE A 146 14.61 1.71 2.77
CA ILE A 146 15.98 1.20 2.60
C ILE A 146 16.93 2.17 1.88
N THR A 147 16.46 2.96 0.91
CA THR A 147 17.31 3.78 0.02
C THR A 147 17.52 5.21 0.50
N ALA A 148 16.69 5.68 1.42
CA ALA A 148 16.84 7.03 1.94
C ALA A 148 18.10 7.32 2.80
N PRO A 149 19.00 6.39 3.20
CA PRO A 149 20.30 6.78 3.76
C PRO A 149 21.27 7.44 2.76
N VAL A 150 20.96 7.48 1.45
CA VAL A 150 21.93 7.92 0.43
C VAL A 150 21.95 9.44 0.22
N TYR A 151 20.81 10.13 0.00
CA TYR A 151 20.71 11.60 0.14
C TYR A 151 19.27 12.14 -0.12
N PRO A 152 18.77 13.13 0.65
CA PRO A 152 19.30 13.55 1.94
C PRO A 152 19.16 12.38 2.93
N PRO A 153 20.20 12.12 3.75
CA PRO A 153 20.29 10.93 4.56
C PRO A 153 19.10 10.82 5.52
N GLY A 154 18.54 9.62 5.57
CA GLY A 154 17.51 9.27 6.51
C GLY A 154 16.42 8.39 5.91
N THR A 155 16.29 7.17 6.43
CA THR A 155 15.15 6.26 6.30
C THR A 155 13.83 6.97 6.62
N LYS A 156 12.88 6.98 5.69
CA LYS A 156 11.61 7.70 5.82
C LYS A 156 10.46 6.77 5.50
N LEU A 157 9.44 6.79 6.35
CA LEU A 157 8.14 6.19 6.10
C LEU A 157 7.04 7.18 6.47
N ASP A 158 5.91 7.20 5.77
CA ASP A 158 4.71 7.84 6.29
C ASP A 158 4.02 6.93 7.33
N SER A 159 2.90 7.39 7.91
CA SER A 159 2.23 6.67 9.00
C SER A 159 1.84 5.24 8.60
N SER A 160 1.11 5.07 7.50
CA SER A 160 0.65 3.76 7.03
C SER A 160 1.78 2.92 6.44
N GLY A 161 2.80 3.55 5.83
CA GLY A 161 4.02 2.90 5.39
C GLY A 161 4.79 2.21 6.52
N VAL A 162 4.79 2.78 7.73
CA VAL A 162 5.36 2.11 8.93
C VAL A 162 4.58 0.85 9.26
N ALA A 163 3.25 0.90 9.33
CA ALA A 163 2.44 -0.28 9.62
C ALA A 163 2.64 -1.38 8.58
N PHE A 164 2.67 -1.01 7.29
CA PHE A 164 2.98 -1.92 6.20
C PHE A 164 4.38 -2.53 6.32
N ALA A 165 5.39 -1.73 6.67
CA ALA A 165 6.76 -2.22 6.85
C ALA A 165 6.89 -3.22 8.01
N VAL A 166 6.11 -3.04 9.09
CA VAL A 166 6.03 -4.02 10.18
C VAL A 166 5.45 -5.34 9.69
N VAL A 167 4.38 -5.32 8.90
CA VAL A 167 3.79 -6.55 8.32
C VAL A 167 4.78 -7.25 7.38
N GLY A 168 5.45 -6.50 6.50
CA GLY A 168 6.51 -7.05 5.63
C GLY A 168 7.68 -7.66 6.42
N ALA A 169 8.11 -7.02 7.51
CA ALA A 169 9.14 -7.56 8.40
C ALA A 169 8.68 -8.83 9.12
N CYS A 170 7.43 -8.89 9.59
CA CYS A 170 6.83 -10.08 10.16
C CYS A 170 6.76 -11.23 9.14
N GLN A 171 6.42 -10.96 7.88
CA GLN A 171 6.43 -11.97 6.82
C GLN A 171 7.86 -12.53 6.60
N VAL A 172 8.88 -11.68 6.59
CA VAL A 172 10.30 -12.08 6.46
C VAL A 172 10.77 -13.02 7.57
N LEU A 173 10.21 -12.85 8.77
CA LEU A 173 10.46 -13.65 9.97
C LEU A 173 9.59 -14.92 10.02
N GLY A 174 8.71 -15.15 9.04
CA GLY A 174 7.81 -16.31 9.03
C GLY A 174 6.71 -16.22 10.09
N LEU A 175 6.13 -15.03 10.27
CA LEU A 175 5.01 -14.75 11.17
C LEU A 175 3.71 -14.59 10.34
N PRO A 176 3.11 -15.68 9.83
CA PRO A 176 1.99 -15.60 8.90
C PRO A 176 0.72 -15.07 9.54
N ASP A 177 0.60 -15.08 10.86
CA ASP A 177 -0.58 -14.62 11.59
C ASP A 177 -0.67 -13.09 11.73
N VAL A 178 0.42 -12.36 11.45
CA VAL A 178 0.46 -10.89 11.56
C VAL A 178 0.00 -10.27 10.24
N HIS A 179 -1.05 -9.46 10.32
CA HIS A 179 -1.71 -8.84 9.17
C HIS A 179 -1.93 -7.35 9.37
N LEU A 180 -2.03 -6.64 8.25
CA LEU A 180 -2.36 -5.22 8.24
C LEU A 180 -3.84 -5.02 8.60
N ALA A 181 -4.11 -4.07 9.48
CA ALA A 181 -5.45 -3.58 9.76
C ALA A 181 -5.55 -2.11 9.34
N LEU A 182 -6.62 -1.77 8.62
CA LEU A 182 -6.81 -0.44 8.05
C LEU A 182 -8.18 0.10 8.42
N SER A 183 -8.21 1.29 8.99
CA SER A 183 -9.38 2.15 8.90
C SER A 183 -9.30 3.01 7.63
N GLU A 184 -10.14 4.03 7.58
CA GLU A 184 -10.16 5.00 6.49
C GLU A 184 -9.04 6.04 6.60
N ASP A 185 -8.41 6.21 7.77
CA ASP A 185 -7.36 7.23 8.00
C ASP A 185 -6.21 6.76 8.93
N HIS A 186 -6.18 5.47 9.31
CA HIS A 186 -5.13 4.92 10.17
C HIS A 186 -4.83 3.45 9.87
N ALA A 187 -3.64 3.02 10.27
CA ALA A 187 -3.15 1.67 10.07
C ALA A 187 -2.48 1.11 11.31
N TRP A 188 -2.75 -0.16 11.61
CA TRP A 188 -2.13 -0.92 12.69
C TRP A 188 -2.00 -2.38 12.30
N VAL A 189 -1.66 -3.28 13.24
CA VAL A 189 -1.58 -4.73 12.95
C VAL A 189 -2.59 -5.54 13.75
N ALA A 190 -3.15 -6.55 13.11
CA ALA A 190 -3.91 -7.63 13.73
C ALA A 190 -3.08 -8.92 13.75
N PHE A 191 -3.16 -9.72 14.82
CA PHE A 191 -2.36 -10.93 14.98
C PHE A 191 -2.98 -11.94 15.96
N GLY A 192 -2.32 -13.09 16.14
CA GLY A 192 -2.79 -14.18 16.98
C GLY A 192 -3.92 -14.98 16.34
N ALA A 193 -4.54 -15.89 17.11
CA ALA A 193 -5.57 -16.78 16.62
C ALA A 193 -6.72 -16.00 15.96
N GLY A 194 -6.93 -16.21 14.65
CA GLY A 194 -7.96 -15.54 13.87
C GLY A 194 -7.82 -14.01 13.78
N GLY A 195 -6.64 -13.44 14.09
CA GLY A 195 -6.43 -11.99 14.12
C GLY A 195 -7.15 -11.28 15.27
N ALA A 196 -7.44 -11.98 16.37
CA ALA A 196 -8.19 -11.45 17.50
C ALA A 196 -7.43 -10.37 18.31
N GLN A 197 -6.10 -10.35 18.23
CA GLN A 197 -5.29 -9.32 18.89
C GLN A 197 -4.97 -8.18 17.93
N THR A 198 -4.82 -6.98 18.48
CA THR A 198 -4.41 -5.79 17.73
C THR A 198 -3.27 -5.08 18.44
N ALA A 199 -2.35 -4.46 17.71
CA ALA A 199 -1.34 -3.57 18.26
C ALA A 199 -1.15 -2.35 17.36
N GLU A 200 -1.16 -1.17 17.98
CA GLU A 200 -0.66 0.05 17.38
C GLU A 200 0.84 -0.10 17.07
N VAL A 201 1.26 0.31 15.87
CA VAL A 201 2.67 0.19 15.44
C VAL A 201 3.21 1.47 14.80
N THR A 202 2.36 2.47 14.61
CA THR A 202 2.69 3.74 14.01
C THR A 202 2.04 4.90 14.77
N TRP A 203 2.31 6.13 14.35
CA TRP A 203 1.64 7.33 14.88
C TRP A 203 0.38 7.64 14.07
N HIS A 204 -0.54 8.41 14.65
CA HIS A 204 -1.63 9.09 13.94
C HIS A 204 -1.61 10.58 14.27
N GLY A 205 -1.85 11.44 13.28
CA GLY A 205 -1.90 12.89 13.46
C GLY A 205 -0.57 13.55 13.87
N LYS A 206 -0.66 14.80 14.35
CA LYS A 206 0.47 15.62 14.84
C LYS A 206 0.34 15.83 16.35
N GLY A 207 1.35 15.45 17.13
CA GLY A 207 1.40 15.71 18.57
C GLY A 207 0.63 14.74 19.47
N ASN A 208 0.08 13.65 18.93
CA ASN A 208 -0.54 12.60 19.73
C ASN A 208 0.50 11.78 20.53
N GLU A 209 0.10 11.30 21.71
CA GLU A 209 0.91 10.40 22.54
C GLU A 209 1.25 9.10 21.78
N ASP A 210 2.46 8.58 21.98
CA ASP A 210 2.88 7.30 21.38
C ASP A 210 2.04 6.15 21.94
N ARG A 211 1.06 5.70 21.16
CA ARG A 211 0.19 4.57 21.51
C ARG A 211 0.77 3.22 21.07
N ARG A 212 1.98 3.16 20.50
CA ARG A 212 2.54 1.90 19.97
C ARG A 212 2.61 0.79 21.01
N GLY A 213 2.22 -0.42 20.59
CA GLY A 213 2.09 -1.62 21.40
C GLY A 213 0.75 -1.76 22.13
N GLN A 214 -0.01 -0.66 22.27
CA GLN A 214 -1.35 -0.70 22.87
C GLN A 214 -2.36 -1.32 21.90
N PRO A 215 -3.47 -1.89 22.41
CA PRO A 215 -4.50 -2.47 21.57
C PRO A 215 -5.57 -1.40 21.23
N VAL A 216 -6.35 -1.58 20.16
CA VAL A 216 -7.21 -0.51 19.60
C VAL A 216 -8.60 -0.41 20.24
N GLN A 217 -8.89 -1.22 21.26
CA GLN A 217 -10.23 -1.35 21.87
C GLN A 217 -10.73 -0.05 22.47
N ALA A 218 -9.84 0.80 23.00
CA ALA A 218 -10.25 2.11 23.51
C ALA A 218 -10.85 2.98 22.39
N GLY A 219 -10.18 3.01 21.23
CA GLY A 219 -10.63 3.72 20.02
C GLY A 219 -11.92 3.17 19.43
N VAL A 220 -12.11 1.84 19.51
CA VAL A 220 -13.36 1.19 19.11
C VAL A 220 -14.49 1.52 20.09
N ALA A 221 -14.22 1.50 21.40
CA ALA A 221 -15.22 1.74 22.44
C ALA A 221 -15.70 3.20 22.48
N GLU A 222 -14.84 4.17 22.17
CA GLU A 222 -15.21 5.58 22.00
C GLU A 222 -15.98 5.85 20.70
N ARG A 223 -16.18 4.83 19.84
CA ARG A 223 -16.88 4.92 18.56
C ARG A 223 -16.28 5.96 17.60
N SER A 224 -14.98 6.22 17.69
CA SER A 224 -14.35 7.19 16.80
C SER A 224 -14.26 6.64 15.37
N TRP A 225 -14.51 7.50 14.38
CA TRP A 225 -14.38 7.17 12.95
C TRP A 225 -13.01 6.55 12.64
N LEU A 226 -11.98 7.01 13.33
CA LEU A 226 -10.61 6.51 13.20
C LEU A 226 -10.47 4.99 13.36
N TYR A 227 -11.34 4.34 14.14
CA TYR A 227 -11.36 2.88 14.32
C TYR A 227 -12.65 2.22 13.83
N LEU A 228 -13.52 2.98 13.16
CA LEU A 228 -14.72 2.52 12.46
C LEU A 228 -15.61 1.59 13.30
N LYS A 229 -15.77 1.89 14.61
CA LYS A 229 -16.55 1.05 15.55
C LYS A 229 -16.17 -0.45 15.54
N GLY A 230 -14.97 -0.78 15.08
CA GLY A 230 -14.49 -2.17 14.95
C GLY A 230 -14.71 -2.81 13.57
N SER A 231 -15.40 -2.13 12.65
CA SER A 231 -15.65 -2.55 11.25
C SER A 231 -14.54 -2.10 10.28
N TYR A 232 -13.30 -2.08 10.75
CA TYR A 232 -12.11 -1.82 9.95
C TYR A 232 -11.71 -3.04 9.10
N LEU A 233 -10.89 -2.82 8.06
CA LEU A 233 -10.38 -3.88 7.21
C LEU A 233 -9.35 -4.70 8.00
N ARG A 234 -9.56 -6.02 8.07
CA ARG A 234 -8.53 -6.99 8.48
C ARG A 234 -7.99 -7.64 7.22
N CYS A 235 -6.82 -7.20 6.76
CA CYS A 235 -6.31 -7.59 5.46
C CYS A 235 -5.87 -9.06 5.45
N THR A 236 -6.09 -9.72 4.32
CA THR A 236 -5.30 -10.89 3.92
C THR A 236 -4.01 -10.43 3.23
N ARG A 237 -3.10 -11.36 2.90
CA ARG A 237 -1.90 -11.04 2.09
C ARG A 237 -2.25 -10.38 0.76
N HIS A 238 -3.30 -10.84 0.08
CA HIS A 238 -3.76 -10.26 -1.18
C HIS A 238 -4.32 -8.85 -1.01
N MET A 239 -5.01 -8.58 0.11
CA MET A 239 -5.45 -7.22 0.45
C MET A 239 -4.28 -6.30 0.84
N GLU A 240 -3.21 -6.83 1.43
CA GLU A 240 -1.97 -6.07 1.68
C GLU A 240 -1.25 -5.72 0.38
N VAL A 241 -1.32 -6.59 -0.64
CA VAL A 241 -0.90 -6.24 -2.01
C VAL A 241 -1.80 -5.14 -2.59
N ALA A 242 -3.13 -5.24 -2.41
CA ALA A 242 -4.03 -4.17 -2.84
C ALA A 242 -3.73 -2.84 -2.16
N PHE A 243 -3.40 -2.85 -0.86
CA PHE A 243 -2.99 -1.66 -0.12
C PHE A 243 -1.76 -0.99 -0.75
N MET A 244 -0.68 -1.74 -1.02
CA MET A 244 0.52 -1.12 -1.62
C MET A 244 0.28 -0.61 -3.04
N VAL A 245 -0.67 -1.20 -3.77
CA VAL A 245 -1.07 -0.71 -5.10
C VAL A 245 -1.86 0.59 -4.98
N CYS A 246 -2.83 0.68 -4.06
CA CYS A 246 -3.52 1.93 -3.77
C CYS A 246 -2.57 3.01 -3.25
N ALA A 247 -1.49 2.62 -2.57
CA ALA A 247 -0.47 3.52 -2.04
C ALA A 247 0.53 4.01 -3.10
N ILE A 248 0.49 3.52 -4.35
CA ILE A 248 1.26 4.14 -5.44
C ILE A 248 0.82 5.60 -5.56
N ASN A 249 1.79 6.51 -5.59
CA ASN A 249 1.53 7.94 -5.70
C ASN A 249 2.03 8.45 -7.07
N PRO A 250 1.12 8.71 -8.03
CA PRO A 250 1.49 9.20 -9.35
C PRO A 250 1.98 10.65 -9.37
N SER A 251 1.71 11.45 -8.34
CA SER A 251 2.01 12.89 -8.31
C SER A 251 3.51 13.17 -8.46
N ILE A 252 3.88 13.99 -9.42
CA ILE A 252 5.24 14.53 -9.58
C ILE A 252 5.36 15.84 -8.78
N ASP A 253 4.32 16.66 -8.89
CA ASP A 253 4.13 17.91 -8.17
C ASP A 253 2.63 18.18 -7.96
N GLY A 254 2.29 19.34 -7.39
CA GLY A 254 0.89 19.69 -7.06
C GLY A 254 -0.07 19.81 -8.25
N HIS A 255 0.41 19.72 -9.50
CA HIS A 255 -0.39 19.88 -10.71
C HIS A 255 -0.13 18.82 -11.78
N THR A 256 0.83 17.93 -11.57
CA THR A 256 1.30 17.00 -12.60
C THR A 256 1.42 15.59 -12.04
N ASP A 257 0.83 14.62 -12.75
CA ASP A 257 0.94 13.19 -12.45
C ASP A 257 1.79 12.45 -13.51
N SER A 258 2.42 11.36 -13.09
CA SER A 258 3.08 10.41 -13.95
C SER A 258 2.04 9.49 -14.61
N LEU A 259 1.91 9.60 -15.92
CA LEU A 259 1.01 8.75 -16.72
C LEU A 259 1.36 7.26 -16.57
N GLU A 260 2.63 6.91 -16.55
CA GLU A 260 3.07 5.52 -16.39
C GLU A 260 2.70 4.94 -15.03
N LEU A 261 2.69 5.74 -13.96
CA LEU A 261 2.27 5.31 -12.63
C LEU A 261 0.75 5.19 -12.53
N LEU A 262 -0.02 6.12 -13.12
CA LEU A 262 -1.48 6.00 -13.26
C LEU A 262 -1.85 4.69 -13.97
N GLN A 263 -1.24 4.44 -15.13
CA GLN A 263 -1.47 3.21 -15.89
C GLN A 263 -1.02 1.94 -15.15
N LEU A 264 0.09 2.01 -14.41
CA LEU A 264 0.54 0.88 -13.58
C LEU A 264 -0.46 0.59 -12.47
N GLN A 265 -0.88 1.60 -11.72
CA GLN A 265 -1.84 1.46 -10.63
C GLN A 265 -3.18 0.92 -11.14
N GLN A 266 -3.74 1.50 -12.20
CA GLN A 266 -4.99 1.07 -12.81
C GLN A 266 -4.93 -0.40 -13.25
N ARG A 267 -3.86 -0.82 -13.93
CA ARG A 267 -3.71 -2.21 -14.39
C ARG A 267 -3.53 -3.21 -13.25
N LEU A 268 -2.82 -2.82 -12.19
CA LEU A 268 -2.67 -3.65 -11.00
C LEU A 268 -3.98 -3.76 -10.21
N LEU A 269 -4.77 -2.68 -10.13
CA LEU A 269 -6.10 -2.71 -9.52
C LEU A 269 -7.07 -3.57 -10.33
N TRP A 270 -7.04 -3.51 -11.67
CA TRP A 270 -7.81 -4.44 -12.50
C TRP A 270 -7.41 -5.90 -12.30
N LEU A 271 -6.11 -6.18 -12.19
CA LEU A 271 -5.63 -7.53 -11.89
C LEU A 271 -6.19 -8.02 -10.54
N LEU A 272 -6.13 -7.19 -9.50
CA LEU A 272 -6.68 -7.51 -8.17
C LEU A 272 -8.21 -7.68 -8.21
N TYR A 273 -8.90 -6.85 -9.00
CA TYR A 273 -10.34 -6.92 -9.23
C TYR A 273 -10.73 -8.25 -9.86
N ASP A 274 -10.08 -8.64 -10.96
CA ASP A 274 -10.36 -9.87 -11.70
C ASP A 274 -10.10 -11.13 -10.87
N MET A 275 -9.19 -11.04 -9.89
CA MET A 275 -8.89 -12.12 -8.95
C MET A 275 -9.79 -12.10 -7.69
N GLY A 276 -10.75 -11.19 -7.59
CA GLY A 276 -11.67 -11.07 -6.45
C GLY A 276 -11.03 -10.52 -5.17
N HIS A 277 -9.86 -9.89 -5.27
CA HIS A 277 -9.13 -9.37 -4.11
C HIS A 277 -9.58 -7.97 -3.67
N LEU A 278 -10.46 -7.31 -4.46
CA LEU A 278 -11.05 -6.02 -4.11
C LEU A 278 -12.46 -6.12 -3.51
N ASP A 279 -13.07 -7.31 -3.47
CA ASP A 279 -14.44 -7.52 -2.96
C ASP A 279 -14.67 -6.99 -1.55
N ARG A 280 -13.62 -7.02 -0.72
CA ARG A 280 -13.63 -6.53 0.67
C ARG A 280 -12.82 -5.26 0.86
N TYR A 281 -12.54 -4.50 -0.20
CA TYR A 281 -11.75 -3.27 -0.13
C TYR A 281 -12.49 -2.09 -0.78
N PRO A 282 -13.40 -1.43 -0.04
CA PRO A 282 -14.24 -0.37 -0.57
C PRO A 282 -13.46 0.80 -1.21
N MET A 283 -12.42 1.28 -0.53
CA MET A 283 -11.60 2.40 -1.03
C MET A 283 -10.79 2.04 -2.28
N ALA A 284 -10.37 0.79 -2.45
CA ALA A 284 -9.67 0.35 -3.65
C ALA A 284 -10.58 0.35 -4.89
N LEU A 285 -11.86 0.02 -4.71
CA LEU A 285 -12.87 0.14 -5.77
C LEU A 285 -13.13 1.60 -6.14
N GLY A 286 -13.16 2.50 -5.15
CA GLY A 286 -13.24 3.96 -5.38
C GLY A 286 -12.02 4.51 -6.14
N ASN A 287 -10.82 4.09 -5.76
CA ASN A 287 -9.59 4.45 -6.48
C ASN A 287 -9.60 3.94 -7.94
N LEU A 288 -10.00 2.68 -8.16
CA LEU A 288 -10.13 2.16 -9.52
C LEU A 288 -11.17 2.94 -10.35
N ALA A 289 -12.29 3.33 -9.75
CA ALA A 289 -13.32 4.14 -10.40
C ALA A 289 -12.80 5.53 -10.81
N ASP A 290 -12.03 6.21 -9.95
CA ASP A 290 -11.40 7.49 -10.27
C ASP A 290 -10.41 7.35 -11.46
N LEU A 291 -9.63 6.25 -11.51
CA LEU A 291 -8.72 5.97 -12.61
C LEU A 291 -9.45 5.67 -13.92
N GLU A 292 -10.58 4.96 -13.86
CA GLU A 292 -11.43 4.72 -15.03
C GLU A 292 -12.19 5.97 -15.50
N GLU A 293 -12.47 6.92 -14.62
CA GLU A 293 -13.00 8.24 -15.04
C GLU A 293 -11.93 9.02 -15.81
N LEU A 294 -10.66 8.92 -15.40
CA LEU A 294 -9.54 9.61 -16.03
C LEU A 294 -9.18 9.02 -17.40
N GLU A 295 -8.97 7.70 -17.48
CA GLU A 295 -8.63 7.00 -18.72
C GLU A 295 -9.40 5.66 -18.79
N PRO A 296 -10.61 5.64 -19.38
CA PRO A 296 -11.44 4.43 -19.43
C PRO A 296 -10.77 3.28 -20.17
N THR A 297 -10.78 2.09 -19.59
CA THR A 297 -10.26 0.88 -20.22
C THR A 297 -11.36 0.20 -21.05
N PRO A 298 -11.17 -0.06 -22.36
CA PRO A 298 -12.19 -0.69 -23.20
C PRO A 298 -12.67 -2.04 -22.65
N GLY A 299 -13.99 -2.20 -22.54
CA GLY A 299 -14.64 -3.43 -22.05
C GLY A 299 -14.69 -3.58 -20.53
N ARG A 300 -14.20 -2.58 -19.77
CA ARG A 300 -14.33 -2.55 -18.31
C ARG A 300 -15.64 -1.87 -17.86
N PRO A 301 -16.12 -2.19 -16.64
CA PRO A 301 -17.21 -1.45 -16.00
C PRO A 301 -16.96 0.06 -15.98
N ASP A 302 -18.03 0.84 -16.10
CA ASP A 302 -17.96 2.29 -15.94
C ASP A 302 -17.67 2.71 -14.47
N PRO A 303 -17.19 3.94 -14.23
CA PRO A 303 -16.88 4.42 -12.89
C PRO A 303 -18.06 4.34 -11.91
N LEU A 304 -19.28 4.65 -12.37
CA LEU A 304 -20.47 4.65 -11.50
C LEU A 304 -20.77 3.24 -10.97
N THR A 305 -20.63 2.22 -11.82
CA THR A 305 -20.71 0.81 -11.41
C THR A 305 -19.68 0.48 -10.32
N LEU A 306 -18.43 0.93 -10.47
CA LEU A 306 -17.35 0.67 -9.50
C LEU A 306 -17.57 1.39 -8.16
N TYR A 307 -18.01 2.66 -8.16
CA TYR A 307 -18.35 3.36 -6.92
C TYR A 307 -19.47 2.65 -6.15
N HIS A 308 -20.52 2.20 -6.86
CA HIS A 308 -21.60 1.43 -6.22
C HIS A 308 -21.13 0.07 -5.70
N GLN A 309 -20.20 -0.60 -6.38
CA GLN A 309 -19.56 -1.81 -5.84
C GLN A 309 -18.77 -1.52 -4.56
N GLY A 310 -18.07 -0.38 -4.47
CA GLY A 310 -17.41 0.08 -3.25
C GLY A 310 -18.39 0.25 -2.08
N ILE A 311 -19.52 0.93 -2.32
CA ILE A 311 -20.60 1.07 -1.32
C ILE A 311 -21.19 -0.29 -0.94
N GLN A 312 -21.41 -1.18 -1.90
CA GLN A 312 -21.95 -2.51 -1.62
C GLN A 312 -20.98 -3.36 -0.78
N SER A 313 -19.67 -3.25 -1.04
CA SER A 313 -18.62 -3.88 -0.22
C SER A 313 -18.69 -3.38 1.23
N ALA A 314 -18.78 -2.07 1.43
CA ALA A 314 -18.93 -1.45 2.75
C ALA A 314 -20.17 -1.96 3.50
N ARG A 315 -21.32 -2.04 2.82
CA ARG A 315 -22.56 -2.57 3.40
C ARG A 315 -22.46 -4.05 3.77
N THR A 316 -21.85 -4.85 2.90
CA THR A 316 -21.82 -6.31 3.04
C THR A 316 -20.82 -6.77 4.09
N HIS A 317 -19.67 -6.12 4.17
CA HIS A 317 -18.54 -6.61 4.98
C HIS A 317 -18.22 -5.75 6.20
N TYR A 318 -18.72 -4.51 6.24
CA TYR A 318 -18.32 -3.51 7.23
C TYR A 318 -19.51 -2.75 7.81
N ASN A 319 -20.68 -3.39 7.88
CA ASN A 319 -21.91 -2.88 8.51
C ASN A 319 -22.34 -1.48 8.02
N ASN A 320 -21.92 -1.09 6.81
CA ASN A 320 -22.13 0.24 6.27
C ASN A 320 -21.53 1.37 7.13
N GLU A 321 -20.41 1.12 7.83
CA GLU A 321 -19.76 2.09 8.74
C GLU A 321 -18.60 2.87 8.07
N HIS A 322 -18.47 2.79 6.75
CA HIS A 322 -17.42 3.46 5.96
C HIS A 322 -17.97 4.72 5.28
N ILE A 323 -17.19 5.79 5.32
CA ILE A 323 -17.56 7.13 4.85
C ILE A 323 -17.08 7.35 3.40
N TYR A 324 -15.83 6.99 3.09
CA TYR A 324 -15.22 7.27 1.79
C TYR A 324 -15.94 6.68 0.58
N PRO A 325 -16.55 5.48 0.62
CA PRO A 325 -17.31 4.96 -0.53
C PRO A 325 -18.40 5.91 -1.03
N TYR A 326 -19.07 6.62 -0.10
CA TYR A 326 -20.07 7.62 -0.43
C TYR A 326 -19.45 8.95 -0.85
N LEU A 327 -18.31 9.35 -0.26
CA LEU A 327 -17.58 10.55 -0.67
C LEU A 327 -17.00 10.43 -2.09
N TYR A 328 -16.50 9.26 -2.47
CA TYR A 328 -16.05 9.00 -3.85
C TYR A 328 -17.20 9.21 -4.85
N LEU A 329 -18.36 8.61 -4.59
CA LEU A 329 -19.56 8.78 -5.42
C LEU A 329 -20.02 10.24 -5.50
N ALA A 330 -20.03 10.94 -4.36
CA ALA A 330 -20.37 12.36 -4.32
C ALA A 330 -19.37 13.21 -5.13
N GLY A 331 -18.07 12.89 -5.04
CA GLY A 331 -17.01 13.52 -5.80
C GLY A 331 -17.21 13.37 -7.31
N PHE A 332 -17.51 12.15 -7.78
CA PHE A 332 -17.83 11.88 -9.18
C PHE A 332 -19.02 12.71 -9.68
N HIS A 333 -20.14 12.70 -8.94
CA HIS A 333 -21.31 13.48 -9.32
C HIS A 333 -21.05 14.98 -9.30
N CYS A 334 -20.25 15.47 -8.35
CA CYS A 334 -19.85 16.87 -8.26
C CYS A 334 -19.02 17.30 -9.48
N ARG A 335 -17.98 16.54 -9.86
CA ARG A 335 -17.16 16.79 -11.06
C ARG A 335 -18.01 16.85 -12.34
N ASN A 336 -19.03 15.99 -12.42
CA ASN A 336 -19.93 15.88 -13.56
C ASN A 336 -21.19 16.78 -13.47
N LYS A 337 -21.25 17.69 -12.47
CA LYS A 337 -22.35 18.66 -12.28
C LYS A 337 -23.74 18.03 -12.07
N ASN A 338 -23.79 16.79 -11.59
CA ASN A 338 -25.01 16.08 -11.20
C ASN A 338 -25.39 16.47 -9.77
N VAL A 339 -25.93 17.69 -9.61
CA VAL A 339 -26.12 18.34 -8.30
C VAL A 339 -27.02 17.52 -7.37
N LYS A 340 -28.11 16.96 -7.88
CA LYS A 340 -29.07 16.20 -7.07
C LYS A 340 -28.42 14.93 -6.51
N GLU A 341 -27.71 14.19 -7.35
CA GLU A 341 -27.05 12.93 -6.99
C GLU A 341 -25.86 13.18 -6.05
N ALA A 342 -25.10 14.26 -6.26
CA ALA A 342 -24.03 14.67 -5.35
C ALA A 342 -24.57 15.00 -3.94
N LEU A 343 -25.67 15.77 -3.86
CA LEU A 343 -26.33 16.09 -2.59
C LEU A 343 -26.88 14.84 -1.89
N GLN A 344 -27.44 13.89 -2.64
CA GLN A 344 -27.89 12.62 -2.08
C GLN A 344 -26.71 11.82 -1.50
N ALA A 345 -25.61 11.68 -2.23
CA ALA A 345 -24.44 10.95 -1.75
C ALA A 345 -23.79 11.60 -0.51
N TRP A 346 -23.77 12.94 -0.43
CA TRP A 346 -23.36 13.64 0.80
C TRP A 346 -24.34 13.43 1.95
N ALA A 347 -25.65 13.35 1.69
CA ALA A 347 -26.65 13.02 2.72
C ALA A 347 -26.48 11.58 3.24
N ASP A 348 -26.17 10.63 2.35
CA ASP A 348 -25.87 9.25 2.72
C ASP A 348 -24.58 9.18 3.56
N THR A 349 -23.56 9.96 3.19
CA THR A 349 -22.33 10.11 4.00
C THR A 349 -22.64 10.62 5.41
N ALA A 350 -23.48 11.66 5.52
CA ALA A 350 -23.92 12.21 6.80
C ALA A 350 -24.72 11.19 7.63
N THR A 351 -25.48 10.31 6.96
CA THR A 351 -26.25 9.24 7.60
C THR A 351 -25.34 8.18 8.22
N VAL A 352 -24.15 7.93 7.67
CA VAL A 352 -23.18 7.00 8.27
C VAL A 352 -22.46 7.63 9.46
N ILE A 353 -22.02 8.89 9.34
CA ILE A 353 -21.20 9.55 10.39
C ILE A 353 -22.00 9.99 11.63
N GLN A 354 -23.34 9.98 11.57
CA GLN A 354 -24.18 10.37 12.71
C GLN A 354 -24.15 9.37 13.88
N GLU A 355 -23.67 8.14 13.65
CA GLU A 355 -23.61 7.02 14.63
C GLU A 355 -22.19 6.56 14.95
#